data_AF-A0A6A5HNP6-F1
#
_entry.id   AF-A0A6A5HNP6-F1
#
_cell.length_a   1.000
_cell.length_b   1.000
_cell.length_c   1.000
_cell.angle_alpha   90.00
_cell.angle_beta   90.00
_cell.angle_gamma   90.00
#
_symmetry.space_group_name_H-M   'P 1'
#
loop_
_entity.id
_entity.type
_entity.pdbx_description
1 polymer ?
#
loop_
_entity_poly.entity_id
_entity_poly.type
_entity_poly.pdbx_seq_one_letter_code
_entity_poly.pdbx_strand_id
1 'polypeptide(L)'
;MSTSRNNYPQWDLKTFNEIMALSATSDKNARIALINAIPDQKLICLVELVYNVLKGNVQISQKNVRRLQRYSTDLRRLSTLRNIDETRQFLIQTGGTPIAVLLPVLISAASSILEHVLQ
;
A
#
# COMPACT_ATOMS: atom_id res chain seq x y z
N MET A 1 -27.32 -11.63 19.75
CA MET A 1 -25.93 -11.30 20.13
C MET A 1 -25.27 -10.68 18.92
N SER A 2 -24.92 -9.40 19.05
CA SER A 2 -24.47 -8.53 17.97
C SER A 2 -23.17 -9.04 17.35
N THR A 3 -23.21 -9.38 16.07
CA THR A 3 -22.00 -9.56 15.27
C THR A 3 -21.30 -8.20 15.22
N SER A 4 -20.23 -8.07 15.99
CA SER A 4 -19.25 -7.00 15.83
C SER A 4 -18.71 -7.15 14.40
N ARG A 5 -19.30 -6.44 13.43
CA ARG A 5 -18.79 -6.41 12.06
C ARG A 5 -17.38 -5.88 12.17
N ASN A 6 -16.42 -6.75 11.88
CA ASN A 6 -15.02 -6.42 11.85
C ASN A 6 -14.84 -5.10 11.09
N ASN A 7 -14.32 -4.09 11.79
CA ASN A 7 -13.97 -2.78 11.25
C ASN A 7 -12.67 -2.91 10.43
N TYR A 8 -12.62 -3.86 9.49
CA TYR A 8 -11.51 -3.96 8.56
C TYR A 8 -11.57 -2.74 7.65
N PRO A 9 -10.47 -1.99 7.49
CA PRO A 9 -10.45 -0.83 6.61
C PRO A 9 -10.68 -1.29 5.17
N GLN A 10 -11.92 -1.20 4.69
CA GLN A 10 -12.34 -1.74 3.40
C GLN A 10 -11.65 -1.02 2.26
N TRP A 11 -10.74 -1.69 1.55
CA TRP A 11 -10.05 -1.10 0.39
C TRP A 11 -11.09 -0.69 -0.67
N ASP A 12 -11.14 0.60 -0.97
CA ASP A 12 -12.06 1.16 -1.96
C ASP A 12 -11.30 1.72 -3.16
N LEU A 13 -12.03 1.95 -4.25
CA LEU A 13 -11.48 2.49 -5.50
C LEU A 13 -10.86 3.87 -5.30
N LYS A 14 -11.39 4.65 -4.35
CA LYS A 14 -10.88 5.98 -4.00
C LYS A 14 -9.46 5.89 -3.42
N THR A 15 -9.27 5.07 -2.39
CA THR A 15 -7.96 4.84 -1.77
C THR A 15 -6.95 4.33 -2.80
N PHE A 16 -7.38 3.41 -3.67
CA PHE A 16 -6.54 2.91 -4.76
C PHE A 16 -6.11 4.05 -5.71
N ASN A 17 -7.04 4.89 -6.14
CA ASN A 17 -6.76 6.03 -7.01
C ASN A 17 -5.86 7.08 -6.35
N GLU A 18 -6.02 7.32 -5.05
CA GLU A 18 -5.17 8.24 -4.29
C GLU A 18 -3.72 7.73 -4.20
N ILE A 19 -3.54 6.43 -3.99
CA ILE A 19 -2.23 5.77 -4.00
C ILE A 19 -1.59 5.81 -5.40
N MET A 20 -2.37 5.51 -6.45
CA MET A 20 -1.94 5.67 -7.84
C MET A 20 -1.48 7.10 -8.11
N ALA A 21 -2.30 8.08 -7.74
CA ALA A 21 -2.00 9.50 -7.92
C ALA A 21 -0.73 9.91 -7.17
N LEU A 22 -0.54 9.45 -5.93
CA LEU A 22 0.66 9.72 -5.15
C LEU A 22 1.92 9.29 -5.90
N SER A 23 1.90 8.11 -6.52
CA SER A 23 3.04 7.58 -7.27
C SER A 23 3.34 8.28 -8.60
N ALA A 24 2.34 8.94 -9.18
CA ALA A 24 2.46 9.65 -10.45
C ALA A 24 2.77 11.16 -10.26
N THR A 25 2.63 11.68 -9.04
CA THR A 25 2.70 13.12 -8.77
C THR A 25 4.13 13.60 -8.58
N SER A 26 4.61 14.44 -9.49
CA SER A 26 5.93 15.10 -9.42
C SER A 26 5.96 16.30 -8.47
N ASP A 27 4.82 16.98 -8.27
CA ASP A 27 4.71 18.13 -7.35
C ASP A 27 4.70 17.71 -5.87
N LYS A 28 5.57 18.35 -5.07
CA LYS A 28 5.73 18.01 -3.65
C LYS A 28 4.49 18.37 -2.82
N ASN A 29 3.87 19.51 -3.09
CA ASN A 29 2.72 19.99 -2.31
C ASN A 29 1.48 19.14 -2.58
N ALA A 30 1.25 18.77 -3.84
CA ALA A 30 0.21 17.83 -4.24
C ALA A 30 0.43 16.45 -3.62
N ARG A 31 1.67 15.96 -3.54
CA ARG A 31 1.96 14.71 -2.81
C ARG A 31 1.62 14.80 -1.32
N ILE A 32 1.94 15.92 -0.68
CA ILE A 32 1.61 16.15 0.74
C ILE A 32 0.09 16.17 0.93
N ALA A 33 -0.65 16.84 0.03
CA ALA A 33 -2.11 16.86 0.09
C ALA A 33 -2.71 15.45 -0.09
N LEU A 34 -2.23 14.69 -1.09
CA LEU A 34 -2.68 13.33 -1.36
C LEU A 34 -2.40 12.38 -0.19
N ILE A 35 -1.18 12.38 0.37
CA ILE A 35 -0.88 11.50 1.51
C ILE A 35 -1.74 11.87 2.72
N ASN A 36 -1.95 13.17 2.98
CA ASN A 36 -2.77 13.64 4.10
C ASN A 36 -4.26 13.32 3.95
N ALA A 37 -4.74 13.13 2.73
CA ALA A 37 -6.10 12.66 2.47
C ALA A 37 -6.28 11.16 2.77
N ILE A 38 -5.22 10.37 2.70
CA ILE A 38 -5.28 8.92 2.96
C ILE A 38 -5.44 8.68 4.48
N PRO A 39 -6.46 7.90 4.91
CA PRO A 39 -6.64 7.56 6.32
C PRO A 39 -5.49 6.73 6.89
N ASP A 40 -5.15 6.93 8.16
CA ASP A 40 -4.03 6.24 8.83
C ASP A 40 -4.14 4.71 8.74
N GLN A 41 -5.34 4.18 8.94
CA GLN A 41 -5.63 2.75 8.84
C GLN A 41 -5.23 2.17 7.48
N LYS A 42 -5.36 2.94 6.39
CA LYS A 42 -4.96 2.52 5.05
C LYS A 42 -3.45 2.47 4.90
N LEU A 43 -2.75 3.45 5.45
CA LEU A 43 -1.29 3.47 5.46
C LEU A 43 -0.73 2.30 6.29
N ILE A 44 -1.35 1.97 7.41
CA ILE A 44 -1.01 0.80 8.23
C ILE A 44 -1.15 -0.48 7.40
N CYS A 45 -2.30 -0.69 6.77
CA CYS A 45 -2.52 -1.86 5.92
C CYS A 45 -1.51 -1.95 4.78
N LEU A 46 -1.12 -0.82 4.20
CA LEU A 46 -0.12 -0.78 3.16
C LEU A 46 1.26 -1.22 3.67
N VAL A 47 1.69 -0.72 4.83
CA VAL A 47 2.93 -1.15 5.49
C VAL A 47 2.91 -2.65 5.79
N GLU A 48 1.78 -3.16 6.26
CA GLU A 48 1.59 -4.58 6.56
C GLU A 48 1.58 -5.45 5.31
N LEU A 49 1.00 -4.97 4.21
CA LEU A 49 1.09 -5.65 2.92
C LEU A 49 2.54 -5.74 2.45
N VAL A 50 3.31 -4.65 2.55
CA VAL A 50 4.74 -4.64 2.20
C VAL A 50 5.49 -5.67 3.04
N TYR A 51 5.24 -5.69 4.35
CA TYR A 51 5.84 -6.66 5.27
C TYR A 51 5.53 -8.10 4.84
N ASN A 52 4.27 -8.41 4.55
CA ASN A 52 3.84 -9.76 4.17
C ASN A 52 4.38 -10.20 2.81
N VAL A 53 4.48 -9.28 1.84
CA VAL A 53 5.14 -9.54 0.55
C VAL A 53 6.62 -9.87 0.76
N LEU A 54 7.33 -9.08 1.58
CA LEU A 54 8.76 -9.31 1.86
C LEU A 54 9.03 -10.59 2.65
N LYS A 55 8.07 -11.01 3.50
CA LYS A 55 8.13 -12.29 4.22
C LYS A 55 7.73 -13.50 3.38
N GLY A 56 7.19 -13.28 2.17
CA GLY A 56 6.68 -14.35 1.31
C GLY A 56 5.32 -14.90 1.74
N ASN A 57 4.63 -14.23 2.67
CA ASN A 57 3.27 -14.58 3.09
C ASN A 57 2.24 -14.24 1.99
N VAL A 58 2.56 -13.25 1.15
CA VAL A 58 1.79 -12.92 -0.05
C VAL A 58 2.62 -13.31 -1.27
N GLN A 59 2.16 -14.33 -2.00
CA GLN A 59 2.81 -14.76 -3.22
C GLN A 59 2.55 -13.74 -4.34
N ILE A 60 3.62 -13.37 -5.05
CA ILE A 60 3.56 -12.48 -6.19
C ILE A 60 4.37 -13.07 -7.34
N SER A 61 3.98 -12.76 -8.58
CA SER A 61 4.68 -13.28 -9.76
C SER A 61 6.17 -12.89 -9.77
N GLN A 62 7.02 -13.76 -10.32
CA GLN A 62 8.46 -13.49 -10.46
C GLN A 62 8.75 -12.19 -11.24
N LYS A 63 7.87 -11.83 -12.19
CA LYS A 63 7.93 -10.55 -12.90
C LYS A 63 7.76 -9.37 -11.94
N ASN A 64 6.81 -9.44 -11.02
CA ASN A 64 6.58 -8.42 -10.01
C ASN A 64 7.71 -8.38 -8.97
N VAL A 65 8.25 -9.54 -8.56
CA VAL A 65 9.44 -9.61 -7.69
C VAL A 65 10.62 -8.86 -8.30
N ARG A 66 10.94 -9.11 -9.57
CA ARG A 66 12.02 -8.42 -10.29
C ARG A 66 11.82 -6.91 -10.34
N ARG A 67 10.58 -6.44 -10.50
CA ARG A 67 10.26 -4.99 -10.46
C ARG A 67 10.48 -4.40 -9.07
N LEU A 68 10.12 -5.14 -8.01
CA LEU A 68 10.28 -4.71 -6.62
C LEU A 68 11.74 -4.70 -6.16
N GLN A 69 12.62 -5.50 -6.75
CA GLN A 69 14.05 -5.56 -6.37
C GLN A 69 14.72 -4.18 -6.42
N ARG A 70 14.39 -3.35 -7.41
CA ARG A 70 14.91 -1.98 -7.54
C ARG A 70 14.58 -1.08 -6.34
N TYR A 71 13.48 -1.38 -5.66
CA TYR A 71 12.97 -0.64 -4.51
C TYR A 71 13.16 -1.41 -3.20
N SER A 72 13.98 -2.48 -3.20
CA SER A 72 14.10 -3.40 -2.07
C SER A 72 14.53 -2.72 -0.77
N THR A 73 15.45 -1.75 -0.83
CA THR A 73 15.86 -0.95 0.34
C THR A 73 14.70 -0.14 0.91
N ASP A 74 13.97 0.55 0.04
CA ASP A 74 12.83 1.39 0.43
C ASP A 74 11.67 0.56 0.97
N LEU A 75 11.38 -0.59 0.35
CA LEU A 75 10.35 -1.51 0.80
C LEU A 75 10.70 -2.13 2.14
N ARG A 76 11.96 -2.52 2.35
CA ARG A 76 12.44 -3.02 3.64
C ARG A 76 12.27 -1.95 4.72
N ARG A 77 12.69 -0.71 4.43
CA ARG A 77 12.50 0.42 5.35
C ARG A 77 11.02 0.64 5.66
N LEU A 78 10.17 0.75 4.64
CA LEU A 78 8.72 0.92 4.79
C LEU A 78 8.10 -0.17 5.66
N SER A 79 8.48 -1.45 5.47
CA SER A 79 7.94 -2.57 6.24
C SER A 79 8.26 -2.54 7.74
N THR A 80 9.31 -1.81 8.12
CA THR A 80 9.74 -1.64 9.52
C THR A 80 9.12 -0.43 10.20
N LEU A 81 8.50 0.48 9.44
CA LEU A 81 7.85 1.65 10.03
C LEU A 81 6.63 1.20 10.85
N ARG A 82 6.50 1.81 12.03
CA ARG A 82 5.38 1.60 12.95
C ARG A 82 4.71 2.92 13.35
N ASN A 83 5.42 4.03 13.19
CA ASN A 83 4.89 5.37 13.38
C ASN A 83 4.27 5.90 12.06
N ILE A 84 3.08 6.47 12.16
CA ILE A 84 2.33 6.97 11.00
C ILE A 84 2.92 8.25 10.45
N ASP A 85 3.37 9.17 11.29
CA ASP A 85 4.03 10.39 10.84
C ASP A 85 5.33 10.07 10.09
N GLU A 86 6.11 9.10 10.58
CA GLU A 86 7.30 8.61 9.87
C GLU A 86 6.94 7.97 8.53
N THR A 87 5.85 7.20 8.47
CA THR A 87 5.36 6.59 7.24
C THR A 87 4.94 7.66 6.23
N ARG A 88 4.16 8.67 6.66
CA ARG A 88 3.78 9.81 5.81
C ARG A 88 5.00 10.54 5.27
N GLN A 89 5.94 10.88 6.14
CA GLN A 89 7.18 11.56 5.75
C GLN A 89 7.99 10.74 4.76
N PHE A 90 8.15 9.44 5.00
CA PHE A 90 8.86 8.55 4.10
C PHE A 90 8.22 8.51 2.71
N LEU A 91 6.88 8.42 2.65
CA LEU A 91 6.15 8.39 1.38
C LEU A 91 6.21 9.73 0.62
N ILE A 92 6.18 10.86 1.34
CA ILE A 92 6.39 12.19 0.74
C ILE A 92 7.79 12.30 0.13
N GLN A 93 8.82 11.85 0.85
CA GLN A 93 10.23 11.94 0.46
C GLN A 93 10.56 11.04 -0.74
N THR A 94 10.02 9.82 -0.74
CA THR A 94 10.22 8.85 -1.82
C THR A 94 9.29 9.07 -3.02
N GLY A 95 8.41 10.06 -2.94
CA GLY A 95 7.45 10.38 -3.99
C GLY A 95 6.38 9.31 -4.20
N GLY A 96 6.11 8.46 -3.20
CA GLY A 96 5.20 7.31 -3.34
C GLY A 96 5.70 6.21 -4.29
N THR A 97 6.92 6.33 -4.81
CA THR A 97 7.47 5.37 -5.79
C THR A 97 7.62 3.93 -5.26
N PRO A 98 7.95 3.68 -3.97
CA PRO A 98 7.99 2.32 -3.45
C PRO A 98 6.60 1.67 -3.44
N ILE A 99 5.54 2.47 -3.30
CA ILE A 99 4.15 2.01 -3.35
C ILE A 99 3.69 1.74 -4.78
N ALA A 100 4.13 2.55 -5.74
CA ALA A 100 3.78 2.41 -7.16
C ALA A 100 4.00 0.98 -7.69
N VAL A 101 5.04 0.32 -7.20
CA VAL A 101 5.42 -1.03 -7.65
C VAL A 101 4.60 -2.13 -6.96
N LEU A 102 3.92 -1.80 -5.86
CA LEU A 102 2.95 -2.67 -5.22
C LEU A 102 1.56 -2.56 -5.85
N LEU A 103 1.31 -1.61 -6.76
CA LEU A 103 0.03 -1.50 -7.47
C LEU A 103 -0.41 -2.81 -8.16
N PRO A 104 0.46 -3.56 -8.88
CA PRO A 104 0.09 -4.86 -9.44
C PRO A 104 -0.22 -5.91 -8.37
N VAL A 105 0.41 -5.81 -7.19
CA VAL A 105 0.17 -6.70 -6.05
C VAL A 105 -1.17 -6.38 -5.38
N LEU A 106 -1.48 -5.09 -5.21
CA LEU A 106 -2.76 -4.60 -4.72
C LEU A 106 -3.90 -5.01 -5.65
N ILE A 107 -3.70 -4.90 -6.97
CA ILE A 107 -4.69 -5.36 -7.97
C ILE A 107 -4.88 -6.88 -7.87
N SER A 108 -3.80 -7.68 -7.88
CA SER A 108 -3.92 -9.14 -7.76
C SER A 108 -4.55 -9.59 -6.43
N ALA A 109 -4.17 -8.97 -5.31
CA ALA A 109 -4.75 -9.27 -4.01
C ALA A 109 -6.24 -8.86 -3.94
N ALA A 110 -6.61 -7.71 -4.49
CA ALA A 110 -8.01 -7.27 -4.58
C ALA A 110 -8.84 -8.23 -5.45
N SER A 111 -8.30 -8.72 -6.57
CA SER A 111 -8.97 -9.72 -7.41
C SER A 111 -9.20 -11.04 -6.66
N SER A 112 -8.20 -11.56 -5.94
CA SER A 112 -8.36 -12.79 -5.15
C SER A 112 -9.33 -12.61 -3.96
N ILE A 113 -9.39 -11.42 -3.37
CA ILE A 113 -10.35 -11.11 -2.29
C ILE A 113 -11.77 -10.96 -2.85
N LEU A 114 -11.95 -10.34 -4.03
CA LEU A 114 -13.26 -10.22 -4.67
C LEU A 114 -13.87 -11.59 -5.02
N GLU A 115 -13.06 -12.53 -5.50
CA GLU A 115 -13.54 -13.88 -5.80
C GLU A 115 -13.93 -14.67 -4.55
N HIS A 116 -13.23 -14.47 -3.42
CA HIS A 116 -13.57 -15.14 -2.16
C HIS A 116 -14.73 -14.51 -1.39
N VAL A 117 -15.10 -13.25 -1.66
CA VAL A 117 -16.21 -12.56 -0.99
C VAL A 117 -17.52 -12.67 -1.80
N LEU A 118 -17.44 -13.02 -3.08
CA LEU A 118 -18.60 -13.26 -3.96
C LEU A 118 -18.96 -14.75 -4.14
N GLN A 119 -18.35 -15.64 -3.36
CA GLN A 119 -18.76 -17.05 -3.17
C GLN A 119 -19.38 -17.22 -1.79
#